data_AF-A0A9E1JBZ4-F1
#
_entry.id   AF-A0A9E1JBZ4-F1
#
_cell.length_a   1.000
_cell.length_b   1.000
_cell.length_c   1.000
_cell.angle_alpha   90.00
_cell.angle_beta   90.00
_cell.angle_gamma   90.00
#
_symmetry.space_group_name_H-M   'P 1'
#
loop_
_entity.id
_entity.type
_entity.pdbx_description
1 polymer ?
#
loop_
_entity_poly.entity_id
_entity_poly.type
_entity_poly.pdbx_seq_one_letter_code
_entity_poly.pdbx_strand_id
1 'polypeptide(L)'
;MTKNNLKVVKSTKQQEVDSKEKNKALEAAISQITDNFGKGSVMKLGQRRAMDIESVSTGSLSLDLALGIGGLPKGRIIEVYGPESSGKTTLALQVVAEAQKAGGICAFVDAEHALDPVYAK
;
A
#
# COMPACT_ATOMS: atom_id res chain seq x y z
N MET A 1 -11.57 46.44 30.24
CA MET A 1 -11.70 45.39 29.20
C MET A 1 -10.76 45.73 28.06
N THR A 2 -9.68 44.97 27.93
CA THR A 2 -8.51 45.27 27.09
C THR A 2 -8.78 44.84 25.64
N LYS A 3 -8.57 45.74 24.66
CA LYS A 3 -8.73 45.43 23.23
C LYS A 3 -7.54 44.61 22.75
N ASN A 4 -7.78 43.38 22.26
CA ASN A 4 -6.78 42.53 21.63
C ASN A 4 -6.36 43.10 20.25
N ASN A 5 -5.10 43.47 20.11
CA ASN A 5 -4.47 43.82 18.82
C ASN A 5 -3.77 42.60 18.21
N LEU A 6 -4.50 41.77 17.46
CA LEU A 6 -3.86 40.81 16.56
C LEU A 6 -3.34 41.58 15.33
N LYS A 7 -2.02 41.82 15.27
CA LYS A 7 -1.34 42.23 14.04
C LYS A 7 -1.17 41.01 13.14
N VAL A 8 -1.82 41.01 11.99
CA VAL A 8 -1.52 40.08 10.89
C VAL A 8 -0.11 40.42 10.38
N VAL A 9 0.85 39.52 10.61
CA VAL A 9 2.21 39.65 10.09
C VAL A 9 2.16 39.38 8.58
N LYS A 10 2.26 40.43 7.76
CA LYS A 10 2.41 40.30 6.31
C LYS A 10 3.85 39.86 6.00
N SER A 11 4.02 38.84 5.17
CA SER A 11 5.31 38.39 4.65
C SER A 11 6.06 39.56 4.00
N THR A 12 7.34 39.73 4.32
CA THR A 12 8.20 40.73 3.67
C THR A 12 8.65 40.21 2.29
N LYS A 13 8.75 41.10 1.30
CA LYS A 13 9.17 40.76 -0.08
C LYS A 13 10.45 39.90 -0.14
N GLN A 14 11.36 40.06 0.82
CA GLN A 14 12.59 39.27 0.92
C GLN A 14 12.32 37.78 1.24
N GLN A 15 11.32 37.47 2.07
CA GLN A 15 10.92 36.10 2.40
C GLN A 15 10.23 35.40 1.21
N GLU A 16 9.54 36.15 0.36
CA GLU A 16 8.89 35.62 -0.85
C GLU A 16 9.91 35.28 -1.96
N VAL A 17 11.01 36.04 -2.05
CA VAL A 17 12.10 35.76 -2.98
C VAL A 17 12.90 34.52 -2.52
N ASP A 18 13.25 34.43 -1.24
CA ASP A 18 14.01 33.30 -0.68
C ASP A 18 13.22 31.97 -0.74
N SER A 19 11.89 32.02 -0.54
CA SER A 19 11.02 30.85 -0.72
C SER A 19 10.91 30.41 -2.20
N LYS A 20 10.91 31.35 -3.16
CA LYS A 20 10.95 31.01 -4.59
C LYS A 20 12.26 30.32 -5.00
N GLU A 21 13.41 30.80 -4.52
CA GLU A 21 14.70 30.18 -4.83
C GLU A 21 14.81 28.77 -4.24
N LYS A 22 14.35 28.59 -2.99
CA LYS A 22 14.29 27.26 -2.35
C LYS A 22 13.38 26.29 -3.11
N ASN A 23 12.23 26.75 -3.60
CA ASN A 23 11.35 25.91 -4.42
C ASN A 23 12.00 25.50 -5.74
N LYS A 24 12.73 26.41 -6.41
CA LYS A 24 13.45 26.10 -7.65
C LYS A 24 14.56 25.05 -7.44
N ALA A 25 15.33 25.19 -6.37
CA ALA A 25 16.36 24.21 -6.01
C ALA A 25 15.76 22.84 -5.65
N LEU A 26 14.63 22.84 -4.93
CA LEU A 26 13.89 21.63 -4.59
C LEU A 26 13.37 20.90 -5.84
N GLU A 27 12.79 21.63 -6.80
CA GLU A 27 12.32 21.05 -8.07
C GLU A 27 13.47 20.47 -8.90
N ALA A 28 14.62 21.15 -8.95
CA ALA A 28 15.81 20.65 -9.65
C ALA A 28 16.34 19.35 -9.02
N ALA A 29 16.38 19.27 -7.69
CA ALA A 29 16.79 18.05 -6.98
C ALA A 29 15.81 16.89 -7.22
N ILE A 30 14.51 17.17 -7.20
CA ILE A 30 13.46 16.19 -7.50
C ILE A 30 13.60 15.66 -8.95
N SER A 31 13.90 16.55 -9.91
CA SER A 31 14.14 16.15 -11.31
C SER A 31 15.35 15.23 -11.41
N GLN A 32 16.48 15.58 -10.79
CA GLN A 32 17.68 14.74 -10.80
C GLN A 32 17.44 13.36 -10.21
N ILE A 33 16.68 13.25 -9.11
CA ILE A 33 16.31 11.96 -8.51
C ILE A 33 15.41 11.16 -9.45
N THR A 34 14.51 11.82 -10.19
CA THR A 34 13.61 11.17 -11.14
C THR A 34 14.36 10.68 -12.39
N ASP A 35 15.31 11.46 -12.90
CA ASP A 35 16.10 11.12 -14.08
C ASP A 35 17.07 9.97 -13.80
N ASN A 36 17.72 9.98 -12.63
CA ASN A 36 18.71 8.97 -12.27
C ASN A 36 18.08 7.64 -11.80
N PHE A 37 16.91 7.67 -11.15
CA PHE A 37 16.33 6.50 -10.48
C PHE A 37 14.93 6.11 -11.00
N GLY A 38 14.41 6.84 -11.99
CA GLY A 38 13.12 6.58 -12.61
C GLY A 38 11.94 7.29 -11.95
N LYS A 39 10.79 7.28 -12.64
CA LYS A 39 9.54 7.90 -12.14
C LYS A 39 9.08 7.20 -10.86
N GLY A 40 8.80 7.99 -9.82
CA GLY A 40 8.33 7.49 -8.52
C GLY A 40 9.42 7.26 -7.46
N SER A 41 10.68 7.54 -7.78
CA SER A 41 11.80 7.52 -6.83
C SER A 41 11.69 8.59 -5.72
N VAL A 42 11.00 9.69 -5.99
CA VAL A 42 10.66 10.73 -5.01
C VAL A 42 9.27 11.29 -5.29
N MET A 43 8.47 11.46 -4.24
CA MET A 43 7.09 11.96 -4.35
C MET A 43 6.68 12.66 -3.05
N LYS A 44 5.74 13.61 -3.15
CA LYS A 44 5.19 14.27 -1.96
C LYS A 44 4.26 13.29 -1.23
N LEU A 45 4.49 13.09 0.07
CA LEU A 45 3.71 12.20 0.94
C LEU A 45 2.18 12.50 0.94
N GLY A 46 1.78 13.70 0.52
CA GLY A 46 0.39 14.16 0.41
C GLY A 46 -0.18 14.25 -1.02
N GLN A 47 0.60 13.98 -2.08
CA GLN A 47 0.04 13.72 -3.43
C GLN A 47 -0.57 12.31 -3.42
N ARG A 48 -1.62 12.15 -2.61
CA ARG A 48 -2.39 10.92 -2.52
C ARG A 48 -3.15 10.74 -3.83
N ARG A 49 -2.78 9.75 -4.64
CA ARG A 49 -3.81 8.74 -4.91
C ARG A 49 -4.07 8.12 -3.54
N ALA A 50 -5.32 7.99 -3.11
CA ALA A 50 -5.59 6.98 -2.08
C ALA A 50 -4.80 5.75 -2.55
N MET A 51 -3.89 5.22 -1.73
CA MET A 51 -3.30 3.94 -2.06
C MET A 51 -4.48 2.99 -2.00
N ASP A 52 -5.16 2.82 -3.13
CA ASP A 52 -6.16 1.78 -3.32
C ASP A 52 -5.35 0.50 -3.18
N ILE A 53 -5.31 -0.02 -1.96
CA ILE A 53 -4.64 -1.26 -1.66
C ILE A 53 -5.52 -2.31 -2.33
N GLU A 54 -5.10 -2.72 -3.52
CA GLU A 54 -5.72 -3.82 -4.21
C GLU A 54 -5.69 -5.05 -3.30
N SER A 55 -6.82 -5.75 -3.21
CA SER A 55 -6.98 -6.93 -2.37
C SER A 55 -7.36 -8.16 -3.20
N VAL A 56 -7.08 -9.34 -2.66
CA VAL A 56 -7.50 -10.64 -3.20
C VAL A 56 -8.46 -11.26 -2.17
N SER A 57 -9.65 -11.65 -2.61
CA SER A 57 -10.63 -12.33 -1.74
C SER A 57 -10.01 -13.57 -1.11
N THR A 58 -10.39 -13.84 0.14
CA THR A 58 -10.00 -15.07 0.84
C THR A 58 -10.82 -16.29 0.43
N GLY A 59 -11.85 -16.12 -0.41
CA GLY A 59 -12.88 -17.12 -0.67
C GLY A 59 -13.93 -17.24 0.43
N SER A 60 -13.77 -16.49 1.53
CA SER A 60 -14.71 -16.40 2.64
C SER A 60 -15.23 -14.98 2.79
N LEU A 61 -16.51 -14.77 2.45
CA LEU A 61 -17.14 -13.45 2.52
C LEU A 61 -17.06 -12.84 3.94
N SER A 62 -17.25 -13.65 4.98
CA SER A 62 -17.20 -13.16 6.36
C SER A 62 -15.79 -12.67 6.74
N LEU A 63 -14.75 -13.36 6.27
CA LEU A 63 -13.36 -12.97 6.53
C LEU A 63 -12.99 -11.70 5.74
N ASP A 64 -13.39 -11.61 4.48
CA ASP A 64 -13.14 -10.43 3.64
C ASP A 64 -13.78 -9.17 4.23
N LEU A 65 -15.00 -9.30 4.77
CA LEU A 65 -15.68 -8.23 5.50
C LEU A 65 -14.96 -7.88 6.79
N ALA A 66 -14.51 -8.87 7.56
CA ALA A 66 -13.78 -8.64 8.81
C ALA A 66 -12.43 -7.93 8.57
N LEU A 67 -11.77 -8.18 7.45
CA LEU A 67 -10.55 -7.50 7.03
C LEU A 67 -10.79 -6.04 6.59
N GLY A 68 -12.03 -5.66 6.30
CA GLY A 68 -12.46 -4.29 6.00
C GLY A 68 -12.04 -3.75 4.62
N ILE A 69 -11.12 -4.42 3.93
CA ILE A 69 -10.65 -4.07 2.58
C ILE A 69 -11.07 -5.09 1.51
N GLY A 70 -11.94 -6.04 1.87
CA GLY A 70 -12.46 -7.05 0.95
C GLY A 70 -11.53 -8.22 0.64
N GLY A 71 -10.48 -8.43 1.44
CA GLY A 71 -9.56 -9.56 1.28
C GLY A 71 -8.13 -9.28 1.75
N LEU A 72 -7.18 -10.08 1.28
CA LEU A 72 -5.76 -9.94 1.58
C LEU A 72 -5.12 -8.84 0.72
N PRO A 73 -4.35 -7.90 1.29
CA PRO A 73 -3.75 -6.80 0.55
C PRO A 73 -2.59 -7.27 -0.33
N LYS A 74 -2.60 -6.89 -1.61
CA LYS A 74 -1.50 -7.17 -2.55
C LYS A 74 -0.25 -6.36 -2.18
N GLY A 75 0.92 -6.92 -2.49
CA GLY A 75 2.22 -6.29 -2.20
C GLY A 75 2.58 -6.25 -0.71
N ARG A 76 1.93 -7.08 0.11
CA ARG A 76 2.18 -7.21 1.56
C ARG A 76 2.39 -8.67 1.93
N ILE A 77 3.07 -8.88 3.05
CA ILE A 77 3.24 -10.21 3.66
C ILE A 77 2.07 -10.45 4.59
N ILE A 78 1.47 -11.64 4.49
CA ILE A 78 0.37 -12.10 5.34
C ILE A 78 0.81 -13.38 6.02
N GLU A 79 0.54 -13.48 7.32
CA GLU A 79 0.80 -14.67 8.12
C GLU A 79 -0.54 -15.28 8.57
N VAL A 80 -0.71 -16.58 8.32
CA VAL A 80 -1.85 -17.36 8.80
C VAL A 80 -1.30 -18.46 9.69
N TYR A 81 -1.61 -18.39 10.99
CA TYR A 81 -1.17 -19.35 11.98
C TYR A 81 -2.36 -19.96 12.73
N GLY A 82 -2.13 -21.12 13.34
CA GLY A 82 -3.17 -21.84 14.08
C GLY A 82 -2.84 -23.31 14.28
N PRO A 83 -3.65 -24.03 15.07
CA PRO A 83 -3.46 -25.46 15.35
C PRO A 83 -3.34 -26.32 14.09
N GLU A 84 -2.82 -27.54 14.25
CA GLU A 84 -2.90 -28.56 13.21
C GLU A 84 -4.36 -28.80 12.81
N SER A 85 -4.59 -29.06 11.53
CA SER A 85 -5.94 -29.27 10.97
C SER A 85 -6.91 -28.10 11.10
N SER A 86 -6.45 -26.90 11.47
CA SER A 86 -7.29 -25.69 11.56
C SER A 86 -7.67 -25.08 10.20
N GLY A 87 -7.24 -25.68 9.08
CA GLY A 87 -7.56 -25.22 7.73
C GLY A 87 -6.61 -24.15 7.15
N LYS A 88 -5.38 -24.01 7.67
CA LYS A 88 -4.39 -23.03 7.16
C LYS A 88 -4.13 -23.21 5.66
N THR A 89 -3.76 -24.43 5.25
CA THR A 89 -3.51 -24.78 3.84
C THR A 89 -4.77 -24.64 3.00
N THR A 90 -5.93 -25.05 3.54
CA THR A 90 -7.23 -24.86 2.87
C THR A 90 -7.50 -23.39 2.58
N LEU A 91 -7.32 -22.49 3.56
CA LEU A 91 -7.51 -21.05 3.36
C LEU A 91 -6.52 -20.50 2.31
N ALA A 92 -5.26 -20.89 2.38
CA ALA A 92 -4.26 -20.48 1.39
C ALA A 92 -4.64 -20.93 -0.04
N LEU A 93 -5.12 -22.16 -0.20
CA LEU A 93 -5.59 -22.68 -1.49
C LEU A 93 -6.84 -21.96 -1.99
N GLN A 94 -7.77 -21.57 -1.11
CA GLN A 94 -8.93 -20.76 -1.49
C GLN A 94 -8.52 -19.37 -1.99
N VAL A 95 -7.59 -18.70 -1.31
CA VAL A 95 -7.01 -17.43 -1.78
C VAL A 95 -6.35 -17.60 -3.15
N VAL A 96 -5.60 -18.68 -3.37
CA VAL A 96 -4.99 -19.00 -4.66
C VAL A 96 -6.06 -19.20 -5.74
N ALA A 97 -7.13 -19.93 -5.44
CA ALA A 97 -8.23 -20.15 -6.37
C ALA A 97 -8.92 -18.82 -6.75
N GLU A 98 -9.18 -17.93 -5.78
CA GLU A 98 -9.74 -16.59 -6.06
C GLU A 98 -8.79 -15.72 -6.90
N ALA A 99 -7.48 -15.75 -6.61
CA ALA A 99 -6.49 -15.06 -7.43
C ALA A 99 -6.44 -15.59 -8.86
N GLN A 100 -6.50 -16.91 -9.05
CA GLN A 100 -6.53 -17.57 -10.37
C GLN A 100 -7.81 -17.25 -11.14
N LYS A 101 -8.98 -17.23 -10.48
CA LYS A 101 -10.26 -16.82 -11.08
C LYS A 101 -10.20 -15.38 -11.62
N ALA A 102 -9.48 -14.50 -10.93
CA ALA A 102 -9.21 -13.14 -11.37
C ALA A 102 -8.13 -13.03 -12.47
N GLY A 103 -7.63 -14.16 -13.00
CA GLY A 103 -6.60 -14.22 -14.04
C GLY A 103 -5.17 -14.08 -13.52
N GLY A 104 -4.97 -14.17 -12.20
CA GLY A 104 -3.65 -14.13 -11.56
C GLY A 104 -2.88 -15.45 -11.71
N ILE A 105 -1.56 -15.38 -11.59
CA ILE A 105 -0.67 -16.53 -11.53
C ILE A 105 -0.18 -16.66 -10.09
N CYS A 106 -0.29 -17.87 -9.53
CA CYS A 106 0.11 -18.17 -8.17
C CYS A 106 1.24 -19.19 -8.13
N ALA A 107 2.08 -19.11 -7.11
CA ALA A 107 3.06 -20.12 -6.78
C ALA A 107 2.76 -20.66 -5.38
N PHE A 108 2.91 -21.97 -5.21
CA PHE A 108 2.79 -22.63 -3.92
C PHE A 108 4.12 -23.31 -3.59
N VAL A 109 4.72 -22.93 -2.47
CA VAL A 109 5.97 -23.54 -1.98
C VAL A 109 5.61 -24.50 -0.86
N ASP A 110 5.51 -25.79 -1.19
CA ASP A 110 5.20 -26.83 -0.22
C ASP A 110 6.46 -27.23 0.55
N ALA A 111 6.71 -26.54 1.67
CA ALA A 111 7.80 -26.87 2.58
C ALA A 111 7.47 -28.05 3.51
N GLU A 112 6.19 -28.39 3.69
CA GLU A 112 5.73 -29.49 4.55
C GLU A 112 5.64 -30.84 3.82
N HIS A 113 5.76 -30.82 2.48
CA HIS A 113 5.62 -31.99 1.61
C HIS A 113 4.28 -32.72 1.81
N ALA A 114 3.22 -31.96 2.08
CA ALA A 114 1.91 -32.47 2.48
C ALA A 114 0.76 -31.98 1.57
N LEU A 115 1.07 -31.26 0.49
CA LEU A 115 0.04 -30.78 -0.44
C LEU A 115 -0.53 -31.94 -1.27
N ASP A 116 -1.86 -32.08 -1.25
CA ASP A 116 -2.60 -32.97 -2.15
C ASP A 116 -3.06 -32.22 -3.43
N PRO A 117 -2.52 -32.53 -4.62
CA PRO A 117 -2.92 -31.90 -5.87
C PRO A 117 -4.36 -32.19 -6.29
N VAL A 118 -4.97 -33.28 -5.80
CA VAL A 118 -6.36 -33.61 -6.12
C VAL A 118 -7.31 -32.71 -5.34
N TYR A 119 -7.01 -32.45 -4.06
CA TYR A 119 -7.76 -31.50 -3.24
C TYR A 119 -7.59 -30.05 -3.72
N ALA A 120 -6.43 -29.70 -4.27
CA ALA A 120 -6.10 -28.33 -4.69
C ALA A 120 -6.65 -27.90 -6.07
N LYS A 121 -7.40 -28.77 -6.77
CA LYS A 121 -7.97 -28.49 -8.10
C LYS A 121 -9.27 -27.70 -8.06
#